data_AF-A0A371IUC5-F1
#
_entry.id   AF-A0A371IUC5-F1
#
_cell.length_a   1.000
_cell.length_b   1.000
_cell.length_c   1.000
_cell.angle_alpha   90.00
_cell.angle_beta   90.00
_cell.angle_gamma   90.00
#
_symmetry.space_group_name_H-M   'P 1'
#
loop_
_entity.id
_entity.type
_entity.pdbx_description
1 polymer ?
#
loop_
_entity_poly.entity_id
_entity_poly.type
_entity_poly.pdbx_seq_one_letter_code
_entity_poly.pdbx_strand_id
1 'polypeptide(L)'
;MTSIKKLDILNCIDYANKNKLFQRLNDVYEILPKGNCTGCGNCCMESVGINLIEFINIFNYLNEKDDLRRKCLNKVIDYYFLEYIKKSPCPFKDENNRCLIYEVRPLNCRLFGHWKKEDYNKNLNTVTQKNVDYKKLIKSKYGFEISDEIVKFRINYCDEFIPEKGYLSKSTRLGFADDLMVLDSKIYSNGVVDIEFKDRGIVEYFIDLLLDENVAYNIKIRVSKDEHIRFIAINRLKKMLIR
;
A
#
# COMPACT_ATOMS: atom_id res chain seq x y z
N MET A 1 -3.23 16.06 15.51
CA MET A 1 -4.30 15.80 14.54
C MET A 1 -3.77 14.76 13.54
N THR A 2 -4.61 14.03 12.82
CA THR A 2 -4.16 13.06 11.81
C THR A 2 -4.00 13.76 10.46
N SER A 3 -3.12 13.26 9.58
CA SER A 3 -2.93 13.84 8.24
C SER A 3 -4.14 13.62 7.34
N ILE A 4 -4.84 12.51 7.53
CA ILE A 4 -6.12 12.21 6.92
C ILE A 4 -7.14 12.09 8.04
N LYS A 5 -8.23 12.86 7.99
CA LYS A 5 -9.29 12.75 9.00
C LYS A 5 -10.24 11.62 8.62
N LYS A 6 -10.64 10.81 9.59
CA LYS A 6 -11.63 9.75 9.39
C LYS A 6 -12.94 10.29 8.80
N LEU A 7 -13.37 11.47 9.23
CA LEU A 7 -14.59 12.10 8.70
C LEU A 7 -14.49 12.36 7.19
N ASP A 8 -13.34 12.83 6.70
CA ASP A 8 -13.14 13.09 5.28
C ASP A 8 -13.23 11.80 4.45
N ILE A 9 -12.70 10.69 4.98
CA ILE A 9 -12.83 9.38 4.34
C ILE A 9 -14.28 8.88 4.31
N LEU A 10 -15.04 9.11 5.39
CA LEU A 10 -16.47 8.77 5.40
C LEU A 10 -17.25 9.62 4.38
N ASN A 11 -16.97 10.92 4.29
CA ASN A 11 -17.56 11.80 3.28
C ASN A 11 -17.22 11.34 1.85
N CYS A 12 -15.98 10.89 1.62
CA CYS A 12 -15.57 10.29 0.35
C CYS A 12 -16.34 9.02 0.02
N ILE A 13 -16.61 8.16 1.00
CA ILE A 13 -17.41 6.94 0.81
C ILE A 13 -18.84 7.30 0.40
N ASP A 14 -19.47 8.25 1.10
CA ASP A 14 -20.83 8.69 0.79
C ASP A 14 -20.89 9.30 -0.63
N TYR A 15 -19.91 10.13 -0.98
CA TYR A 15 -19.79 10.68 -2.32
C TYR A 15 -19.58 9.59 -3.38
N ALA A 16 -18.69 8.61 -3.12
CA ALA A 16 -18.41 7.51 -4.02
C ALA A 16 -19.64 6.63 -4.25
N ASN A 17 -20.42 6.34 -3.21
CA ASN A 17 -21.69 5.61 -3.31
C ASN A 17 -22.72 6.40 -4.13
N LYS A 18 -22.95 7.67 -3.79
CA LYS A 18 -23.92 8.54 -4.48
C LYS A 18 -23.61 8.68 -5.98
N ASN A 19 -22.33 8.74 -6.34
CA ASN A 19 -21.87 8.94 -7.71
C ASN A 19 -21.43 7.64 -8.42
N LYS A 20 -21.72 6.48 -7.82
CA LYS A 20 -21.40 5.14 -8.37
C LYS A 20 -19.91 4.98 -8.72
N LEU A 21 -19.00 5.59 -7.96
CA LEU A 21 -17.56 5.50 -8.22
C LEU A 21 -17.01 4.12 -7.90
N PHE A 22 -17.52 3.43 -6.88
CA PHE A 22 -17.14 2.04 -6.61
C PHE A 22 -17.56 1.08 -7.71
N GLN A 23 -18.75 1.31 -8.29
CA GLN A 23 -19.18 0.55 -9.47
C GLN A 23 -18.20 0.78 -10.63
N ARG A 24 -17.87 2.04 -10.94
CA ARG A 24 -16.88 2.35 -12.00
C ARG A 24 -15.49 1.77 -11.72
N LEU A 25 -15.05 1.76 -10.47
CA LEU A 25 -13.80 1.10 -10.09
C LEU A 25 -13.86 -0.40 -10.41
N ASN A 26 -14.96 -1.05 -10.07
CA ASN A 26 -15.17 -2.47 -10.39
C ASN A 26 -15.26 -2.70 -11.91
N ASP A 27 -15.92 -1.82 -12.66
CA ASP A 27 -15.98 -1.89 -14.13
C ASP A 27 -14.55 -1.88 -14.73
N VAL A 28 -13.67 -1.02 -14.21
CA VAL A 28 -12.24 -0.99 -14.60
C VAL A 28 -11.54 -2.29 -14.21
N TYR A 29 -11.85 -2.87 -13.05
CA TYR A 29 -11.26 -4.14 -12.65
C TYR A 29 -11.77 -5.35 -13.44
N GLU A 30 -13.01 -5.33 -13.91
CA GLU A 30 -13.61 -6.41 -14.70
C GLU A 30 -13.03 -6.51 -16.10
N ILE A 31 -12.60 -5.39 -16.68
CA ILE A 31 -11.93 -5.36 -18.00
C ILE A 31 -10.47 -5.78 -17.94
N LEU A 32 -9.86 -5.86 -16.75
CA LEU A 32 -8.50 -6.37 -16.59
C LEU A 32 -8.41 -7.79 -17.18
N PRO A 33 -7.36 -8.11 -17.95
CA PRO A 33 -7.18 -9.48 -18.43
C PRO A 33 -7.08 -10.43 -17.23
N LYS A 34 -7.69 -11.60 -17.36
CA LYS A 34 -7.56 -12.66 -16.38
C LYS A 34 -6.27 -13.45 -16.60
N GLY A 35 -5.88 -14.21 -15.59
CA GLY A 35 -4.76 -15.14 -15.66
C GLY A 35 -4.77 -16.10 -14.50
N ASN A 36 -4.06 -17.21 -14.66
CA ASN A 36 -3.96 -18.26 -13.66
C ASN A 36 -2.84 -17.91 -12.66
N CYS A 37 -3.23 -17.74 -11.40
CA CYS A 37 -2.32 -17.50 -10.28
C CYS A 37 -2.38 -18.70 -9.33
N THR A 38 -1.22 -19.27 -8.97
CA THR A 38 -1.12 -20.38 -8.03
C THR A 38 -1.59 -20.02 -6.61
N GLY A 39 -1.64 -18.72 -6.29
CA GLY A 39 -2.07 -18.25 -4.99
C GLY A 39 -1.05 -18.50 -3.88
N CYS A 40 0.23 -18.63 -4.22
CA CYS A 40 1.34 -18.87 -3.28
C CYS A 40 1.62 -17.71 -2.32
N GLY A 41 1.19 -16.49 -2.65
CA GLY A 41 1.36 -15.29 -1.81
C GLY A 41 2.79 -14.76 -1.71
N ASN A 42 3.70 -15.18 -2.60
CA ASN A 42 5.10 -14.72 -2.64
C ASN A 42 5.24 -13.24 -3.05
N CYS A 43 4.27 -12.70 -3.80
CA CYS A 43 4.25 -11.29 -4.19
C CYS A 43 3.75 -10.36 -3.06
N CYS A 44 3.15 -10.90 -2.00
CA CYS A 44 2.54 -10.12 -0.92
C CYS A 44 3.57 -9.72 0.15
N MET A 45 4.60 -8.97 -0.26
CA MET A 45 5.74 -8.60 0.61
C MET A 45 6.03 -7.11 0.71
N GLU A 46 5.41 -6.27 -0.12
CA GLU A 46 5.65 -4.82 -0.12
C GLU A 46 4.33 -4.03 -0.09
N SER A 47 4.36 -2.83 0.50
CA SER A 47 3.33 -1.80 0.32
C SER A 47 3.34 -1.37 -1.15
N VAL A 48 2.16 -1.32 -1.76
CA VAL A 48 2.00 -0.87 -3.14
C VAL A 48 1.36 0.51 -3.16
N GLY A 49 1.79 1.35 -4.11
CA GLY A 49 1.11 2.61 -4.41
C GLY A 49 -0.36 2.34 -4.77
N ILE A 50 -1.28 3.15 -4.26
CA ILE A 50 -2.71 3.04 -4.56
C ILE A 50 -3.34 4.42 -4.79
N ASN A 51 -4.42 4.44 -5.54
CA ASN A 51 -5.25 5.64 -5.71
C ASN A 51 -6.17 5.86 -4.50
N LEU A 52 -6.66 7.09 -4.32
CA LEU A 52 -7.56 7.43 -3.22
C LEU A 52 -8.86 6.61 -3.29
N ILE A 53 -9.43 6.45 -4.49
CA ILE A 53 -10.63 5.63 -4.73
C ILE A 53 -10.44 4.18 -4.25
N GLU A 54 -9.23 3.63 -4.41
CA GLU A 54 -8.90 2.29 -3.92
C GLU A 54 -8.79 2.26 -2.41
N PHE A 55 -8.12 3.26 -1.82
CA PHE A 55 -8.01 3.38 -0.37
C PHE A 55 -9.38 3.47 0.30
N ILE A 56 -10.28 4.33 -0.18
CA ILE A 56 -11.61 4.47 0.41
C ILE A 56 -12.45 3.20 0.22
N ASN A 57 -12.27 2.46 -0.88
CA ASN A 57 -12.91 1.16 -1.09
C ASN A 57 -12.42 0.11 -0.07
N ILE A 58 -11.10 0.03 0.13
CA ILE A 58 -10.47 -0.86 1.11
C ILE A 58 -10.88 -0.49 2.54
N PHE A 59 -10.88 0.81 2.85
CA PHE A 59 -11.32 1.30 4.14
C PHE A 59 -12.79 0.93 4.41
N ASN A 60 -13.68 1.15 3.45
CA ASN A 60 -15.08 0.78 3.56
C ASN A 60 -15.26 -0.72 3.82
N TYR A 61 -14.56 -1.57 3.06
CA TYR A 61 -14.58 -3.03 3.23
C TYR A 61 -14.16 -3.48 4.65
N LEU A 62 -13.15 -2.82 5.23
CA LEU A 62 -12.67 -3.11 6.58
C LEU A 62 -13.53 -2.47 7.67
N ASN A 63 -14.18 -1.34 7.41
CA ASN A 63 -14.96 -0.62 8.40
C ASN A 63 -16.16 -1.46 8.91
N GLU A 64 -16.68 -2.35 8.08
CA GLU A 64 -17.75 -3.30 8.42
C GLU A 64 -17.24 -4.56 9.16
N LYS A 65 -15.93 -4.73 9.33
CA LYS A 65 -15.30 -5.98 9.81
C LYS A 65 -14.31 -5.68 10.92
N ASP A 66 -14.80 -5.34 12.12
CA ASP A 66 -13.99 -4.84 13.23
C ASP A 66 -12.78 -5.72 13.59
N ASP A 67 -12.95 -7.04 13.72
CA ASP A 67 -11.86 -7.97 14.04
C ASP A 67 -10.79 -7.98 12.94
N LEU A 68 -11.23 -8.03 11.67
CA LEU A 68 -10.33 -7.99 10.54
C LEU A 68 -9.59 -6.66 10.47
N ARG A 69 -10.30 -5.54 10.66
CA ARG A 69 -9.72 -4.19 10.71
C ARG A 69 -8.65 -4.12 11.79
N ARG A 70 -8.94 -4.56 13.02
CA ARG A 70 -7.95 -4.58 14.12
C ARG A 70 -6.74 -5.43 13.78
N LYS A 71 -6.93 -6.64 13.22
CA LYS A 71 -5.84 -7.54 12.78
C LYS A 71 -4.94 -6.84 11.74
N CYS A 72 -5.53 -6.24 10.71
CA CYS A 72 -4.81 -5.55 9.65
C CYS A 72 -4.07 -4.30 10.17
N LEU A 73 -4.73 -3.44 10.96
CA LEU A 73 -4.12 -2.23 11.52
C LEU A 73 -2.94 -2.56 12.43
N ASN A 74 -3.00 -3.66 13.18
CA ASN A 74 -1.88 -4.11 14.02
C ASN A 74 -0.64 -4.41 13.16
N LYS A 75 -0.84 -5.10 12.03
CA LYS A 75 0.22 -5.39 11.06
C LYS A 75 0.69 -4.15 10.29
N VAL A 76 -0.20 -3.21 9.97
CA VAL A 76 0.15 -1.92 9.33
C VAL A 76 1.12 -1.13 10.20
N ILE A 77 0.82 -1.02 11.50
CA ILE A 77 1.70 -0.33 12.46
C ILE A 77 3.07 -1.02 12.50
N ASP A 78 3.12 -2.35 12.64
CA ASP A 78 4.40 -3.08 12.63
C ASP A 78 5.17 -2.87 11.34
N TYR A 79 4.49 -2.97 10.19
CA TYR A 79 5.10 -2.83 8.89
C TYR A 79 5.78 -1.45 8.74
N TYR A 80 5.03 -0.37 8.99
CA TYR A 80 5.53 0.99 8.79
C TYR A 80 6.66 1.35 9.76
N PHE A 81 6.53 1.00 11.05
CA PHE A 81 7.53 1.39 12.04
C PHE A 81 8.78 0.51 12.04
N LEU A 82 8.74 -0.68 11.43
CA LEU A 82 9.85 -1.63 11.41
C LEU A 82 10.47 -1.82 10.02
N GLU A 83 9.99 -1.16 8.96
CA GLU A 83 10.48 -1.38 7.60
C GLU A 83 11.98 -1.08 7.38
N TYR A 84 12.60 -0.25 8.24
CA TYR A 84 14.05 0.02 8.20
C TYR A 84 14.87 -1.00 9.00
N ILE A 85 14.20 -1.91 9.72
CA ILE A 85 14.81 -2.87 10.65
C ILE A 85 14.59 -4.31 10.20
N LYS A 86 13.44 -4.62 9.61
CA LYS A 86 13.15 -5.94 9.06
C LYS A 86 12.14 -5.85 7.92
N LYS A 87 12.27 -6.75 6.96
CA LYS A 87 11.23 -6.97 5.96
C LYS A 87 10.10 -7.80 6.54
N SER A 88 8.87 -7.34 6.32
CA SER A 88 7.66 -7.97 6.80
C SER A 88 6.72 -8.23 5.63
N PRO A 89 5.92 -9.31 5.64
CA PRO A 89 4.89 -9.50 4.63
C PRO A 89 3.89 -8.35 4.60
N CYS A 90 3.16 -8.24 3.49
CA CYS A 90 2.05 -7.30 3.35
C CYS A 90 1.09 -7.40 4.56
N PRO A 91 0.66 -6.29 5.17
CA PRO A 91 -0.22 -6.31 6.35
C PRO A 91 -1.55 -7.03 6.15
N PHE A 92 -1.97 -7.18 4.89
CA PHE A 92 -3.21 -7.85 4.51
C PHE A 92 -3.00 -9.33 4.13
N LYS A 93 -1.80 -9.88 4.30
CA LYS A 93 -1.52 -11.30 4.11
C LYS A 93 -1.83 -12.06 5.40
N ASP A 94 -2.57 -13.17 5.29
CA ASP A 94 -2.84 -14.08 6.40
C ASP A 94 -1.75 -15.16 6.57
N GLU A 95 -1.92 -15.96 7.60
CA GLU A 95 -1.08 -17.10 7.96
C GLU A 95 -1.05 -18.23 6.90
N ASN A 96 -2.07 -18.30 6.04
CA ASN A 96 -2.21 -19.29 4.96
C ASN A 96 -1.78 -18.74 3.59
N ASN A 97 -1.03 -17.64 3.57
CA ASN A 97 -0.59 -16.93 2.37
C ASN A 97 -1.74 -16.36 1.50
N ARG A 98 -2.91 -16.10 2.08
CA ARG A 98 -4.06 -15.51 1.40
C ARG A 98 -4.18 -14.02 1.69
N CYS A 99 -4.78 -13.28 0.77
CA CYS A 99 -5.06 -11.86 0.94
C CYS A 99 -6.39 -11.68 1.67
N LEU A 100 -6.35 -11.00 2.81
CA LEU A 100 -7.50 -10.68 3.65
C LEU A 100 -8.43 -9.63 3.02
N ILE A 101 -7.94 -8.89 2.02
CA ILE A 101 -8.71 -7.88 1.27
C ILE A 101 -8.81 -8.26 -0.21
N TYR A 102 -8.81 -9.57 -0.53
CA TYR A 102 -8.69 -10.03 -1.92
C TYR A 102 -9.70 -9.37 -2.87
N GLU A 103 -10.96 -9.24 -2.46
CA GLU A 103 -12.04 -8.64 -3.27
C GLU A 103 -11.77 -7.18 -3.63
N VAL A 104 -11.23 -6.42 -2.69
CA VAL A 104 -10.94 -4.98 -2.83
C VAL A 104 -9.44 -4.70 -3.02
N ARG A 105 -8.66 -5.71 -3.44
CA ARG A 105 -7.21 -5.56 -3.65
C ARG A 105 -6.93 -4.49 -4.72
N PRO A 106 -5.85 -3.71 -4.56
CA PRO A 106 -5.55 -2.61 -5.47
C PRO A 106 -5.05 -3.08 -6.84
N LEU A 107 -5.08 -2.17 -7.81
CA LEU A 107 -4.72 -2.36 -9.21
C LEU A 107 -3.32 -2.95 -9.33
N ASN A 108 -2.35 -2.45 -8.57
CA ASN A 108 -0.98 -2.97 -8.58
C ASN A 108 -0.91 -4.46 -8.19
N CYS A 109 -1.73 -4.90 -7.24
CA CYS A 109 -1.82 -6.32 -6.88
C CYS A 109 -2.50 -7.15 -7.98
N ARG A 110 -3.49 -6.58 -8.70
CA ARG A 110 -4.16 -7.25 -9.83
C ARG A 110 -3.24 -7.38 -11.04
N LEU A 111 -2.43 -6.36 -11.30
CA LEU A 111 -1.55 -6.30 -12.46
C LEU A 111 -0.23 -7.05 -12.30
N PHE A 112 0.18 -7.40 -11.08
CA PHE A 112 1.52 -7.96 -10.80
C PHE A 112 1.94 -9.09 -11.75
N GLY A 113 1.08 -10.10 -11.95
CA GLY A 113 1.36 -11.23 -12.84
C GLY A 113 1.37 -10.87 -14.34
N HIS A 114 0.77 -9.75 -14.72
CA HIS A 114 0.61 -9.36 -16.13
C HIS A 114 1.79 -8.58 -16.70
N TRP A 115 2.84 -8.34 -15.93
CA TRP A 115 4.03 -7.66 -16.43
C TRP A 115 4.78 -8.54 -17.43
N LYS A 116 5.30 -7.92 -18.49
CA LYS A 116 6.39 -8.51 -19.27
C LYS A 116 7.63 -8.59 -18.40
N LYS A 117 8.38 -9.70 -18.49
CA LYS A 117 9.56 -9.97 -17.65
C LYS A 117 10.62 -8.88 -17.79
N GLU A 118 10.83 -8.38 -19.00
CA GLU A 118 11.80 -7.32 -19.29
C GLU A 118 11.39 -6.00 -18.62
N ASP A 119 10.12 -5.61 -18.73
CA ASP A 119 9.56 -4.42 -18.08
C ASP A 119 9.68 -4.51 -16.56
N TYR A 120 9.39 -5.68 -16.00
CA TYR A 120 9.48 -5.93 -14.56
C TYR A 120 10.91 -5.78 -14.06
N ASN A 121 11.86 -6.45 -14.71
CA ASN A 121 13.27 -6.39 -14.33
C ASN A 121 13.85 -4.97 -14.48
N LYS A 122 13.46 -4.23 -15.52
CA LYS A 122 13.85 -2.82 -15.68
C LYS A 122 13.31 -1.94 -14.55
N ASN A 123 12.05 -2.14 -14.17
CA ASN A 123 11.47 -1.43 -13.03
C ASN A 123 12.19 -1.79 -11.72
N LEU A 124 12.44 -3.09 -11.50
CA LEU A 124 13.10 -3.58 -10.30
C LEU A 124 14.51 -3.02 -10.13
N ASN A 125 15.29 -2.91 -11.21
CA ASN A 125 16.61 -2.26 -11.19
C ASN A 125 16.50 -0.79 -10.78
N THR A 126 15.54 -0.06 -11.34
CA THR A 126 15.27 1.35 -10.98
C THR A 126 14.93 1.50 -9.50
N VAL A 127 14.04 0.66 -8.98
CA VAL A 127 13.62 0.67 -7.56
C VAL A 127 14.80 0.33 -6.65
N THR A 128 15.60 -0.68 -7.00
CA THR A 128 16.78 -1.08 -6.23
C THR A 128 17.77 0.08 -6.10
N GLN A 129 18.03 0.79 -7.19
CA GLN A 129 18.92 1.96 -7.17
C GLN A 129 18.38 3.08 -6.29
N LYS A 130 17.08 3.39 -6.38
CA LYS A 130 16.42 4.37 -5.50
C LYS A 130 16.53 3.99 -4.03
N ASN A 131 16.36 2.71 -3.69
CA ASN A 131 16.50 2.23 -2.31
C ASN A 131 17.94 2.40 -1.79
N VAL A 132 18.95 2.16 -2.62
CA VAL A 132 20.36 2.39 -2.27
C VAL A 132 20.63 3.88 -2.02
N ASP A 133 20.09 4.76 -2.86
CA ASP A 133 20.26 6.20 -2.66
C ASP A 133 19.49 6.70 -1.43
N TYR A 134 18.31 6.14 -1.15
CA TYR A 134 17.57 6.40 0.06
C TYR A 134 18.31 5.94 1.32
N LYS A 135 18.97 4.77 1.29
CA LYS A 135 19.85 4.30 2.38
C LYS A 135 20.93 5.33 2.70
N LYS A 136 21.59 5.90 1.67
CA LYS A 136 22.62 6.94 1.86
C LYS A 136 22.03 8.21 2.50
N LEU A 137 20.86 8.64 2.03
CA LEU A 137 20.15 9.80 2.57
C LEU A 137 19.79 9.61 4.04
N ILE A 138 19.23 8.45 4.41
CA ILE A 138 18.87 8.14 5.80
C ILE A 138 20.10 8.15 6.71
N LYS A 139 21.21 7.53 6.28
CA LYS A 139 22.47 7.54 7.02
C LYS A 139 22.99 8.96 7.23
N SER A 140 23.01 9.78 6.17
CA SER A 140 23.48 11.16 6.24
C SER A 140 22.59 12.05 7.13
N LYS A 141 21.26 11.95 6.99
CA LYS A 141 20.32 12.84 7.67
C LYS A 141 20.04 12.43 9.12
N TYR A 142 20.02 11.13 9.40
CA TYR A 142 19.59 10.61 10.69
C TYR A 142 20.67 9.83 11.45
N GLY A 143 21.78 9.45 10.82
CA GLY A 143 22.92 8.84 11.52
C GLY A 143 22.74 7.36 11.91
N PHE A 144 21.75 6.66 11.34
CA PHE A 144 21.64 5.20 11.45
C PHE A 144 21.65 4.56 10.06
N GLU A 145 22.06 3.30 9.98
CA GLU A 145 22.20 2.58 8.73
C GLU A 145 21.10 1.53 8.56
N ILE A 146 20.50 1.49 7.37
CA ILE A 146 19.57 0.42 6.96
C ILE A 146 20.40 -0.73 6.39
N SER A 147 20.10 -1.97 6.79
CA SER A 147 20.85 -3.14 6.34
C SER A 147 20.70 -3.38 4.84
N ASP A 148 21.72 -3.99 4.25
CA ASP A 148 21.71 -4.36 2.83
C ASP A 148 20.63 -5.41 2.52
N GLU A 149 20.32 -6.28 3.47
CA GLU A 149 19.22 -7.25 3.36
C GLU A 149 17.89 -6.56 3.07
N ILE A 150 17.59 -5.48 3.79
CA ILE A 150 16.34 -4.71 3.63
C ILE A 150 16.36 -3.94 2.32
N VAL A 151 17.47 -3.29 2.01
CA VAL A 151 17.59 -2.40 0.84
C VAL A 151 17.60 -3.17 -0.48
N LYS A 152 18.23 -4.35 -0.49
CA LYS A 152 18.34 -5.22 -1.67
C LYS A 152 17.24 -6.28 -1.73
N PHE A 153 16.33 -6.32 -0.76
CA PHE A 153 15.16 -7.18 -0.81
C PHE A 153 14.36 -6.89 -2.08
N ARG A 154 13.93 -7.96 -2.75
CA ARG A 154 13.16 -7.88 -3.98
C ARG A 154 12.14 -8.99 -4.04
N ILE A 155 10.97 -8.63 -4.57
CA ILE A 155 10.01 -9.60 -5.06
C ILE A 155 10.50 -10.01 -6.45
N ASN A 156 10.76 -11.30 -6.67
CA ASN A 156 11.16 -11.78 -7.99
C ASN A 156 9.97 -11.73 -8.96
N TYR A 157 10.28 -11.71 -10.26
CA TYR A 157 9.25 -11.88 -11.29
C TYR A 157 8.49 -13.20 -11.06
N CYS A 158 7.19 -13.20 -11.32
CA CYS A 158 6.36 -14.39 -11.18
C CYS A 158 6.44 -15.24 -12.44
N ASP A 159 7.30 -16.26 -12.45
CA ASP A 159 7.38 -17.21 -13.56
C ASP A 159 6.23 -18.24 -13.58
N GLU A 160 5.43 -18.32 -12.51
CA GLU A 160 4.30 -19.27 -12.40
C GLU A 160 2.96 -18.68 -12.89
N PHE A 161 2.86 -17.37 -13.04
CA PHE A 161 1.61 -16.74 -13.46
C PHE A 161 1.41 -16.90 -14.97
N ILE A 162 0.24 -17.37 -15.38
CA ILE A 162 -0.07 -17.61 -16.80
C ILE A 162 -1.22 -16.68 -17.23
N PRO A 163 -0.97 -15.62 -18.02
CA PRO A 163 -2.04 -14.74 -18.50
C PRO A 163 -2.91 -15.42 -19.57
N GLU A 164 -4.23 -15.18 -19.56
CA GLU A 164 -5.15 -15.75 -20.56
C GLU A 164 -4.98 -15.12 -21.96
N LYS A 165 -4.76 -13.80 -22.02
CA LYS A 165 -4.66 -13.02 -23.27
C LYS A 165 -3.23 -12.50 -23.53
N GLY A 166 -2.23 -13.11 -22.88
CA GLY A 166 -0.83 -12.68 -22.92
C GLY A 166 -0.49 -11.56 -21.93
N TYR A 167 0.81 -11.25 -21.82
CA TYR A 167 1.33 -10.22 -20.93
C TYR A 167 1.01 -8.81 -21.44
N LEU A 168 0.72 -7.89 -20.52
CA LEU A 168 0.33 -6.54 -20.83
C LEU A 168 1.52 -5.64 -21.18
N SER A 169 1.34 -4.81 -22.20
CA SER A 169 2.28 -3.72 -22.50
C SER A 169 2.31 -2.69 -21.37
N LYS A 170 3.42 -1.95 -21.24
CA LYS A 170 3.51 -0.81 -20.30
C LYS A 170 2.39 0.21 -20.51
N SER A 171 2.08 0.56 -21.76
CA SER A 171 1.02 1.53 -22.08
C SER A 171 -0.35 1.05 -21.62
N THR A 172 -0.68 -0.23 -21.83
CA THR A 172 -1.94 -0.81 -21.37
C THR A 172 -2.05 -0.79 -19.84
N ARG A 173 -0.97 -1.13 -19.13
CA ARG A 173 -0.93 -1.06 -17.65
C ARG A 173 -1.12 0.35 -17.13
N LEU A 174 -0.50 1.33 -17.78
CA LEU A 174 -0.66 2.75 -17.43
C LEU A 174 -2.07 3.26 -17.72
N GLY A 175 -2.71 2.80 -18.80
CA GLY A 175 -4.12 3.15 -19.09
C GLY A 175 -5.06 2.83 -17.94
N PHE A 176 -4.90 1.67 -17.28
CA PHE A 176 -5.69 1.35 -16.09
C PHE A 176 -5.40 2.26 -14.90
N ALA A 177 -4.15 2.72 -14.74
CA ALA A 177 -3.81 3.68 -13.70
C ALA A 177 -4.42 5.06 -14.02
N ASP A 178 -4.43 5.46 -15.29
CA ASP A 178 -5.07 6.69 -15.76
C ASP A 178 -6.59 6.65 -15.49
N ASP A 179 -7.26 5.53 -15.72
CA ASP A 179 -8.67 5.34 -15.42
C ASP A 179 -8.98 5.56 -13.93
N LEU A 180 -8.11 5.06 -13.03
CA LEU A 180 -8.24 5.29 -11.59
C LEU A 180 -7.96 6.74 -11.20
N MET A 181 -6.99 7.40 -11.84
CA MET A 181 -6.73 8.82 -11.63
C MET A 181 -7.93 9.69 -12.04
N VAL A 182 -8.68 9.31 -13.07
CA VAL A 182 -9.94 9.97 -13.43
C VAL A 182 -10.96 9.84 -12.30
N LEU A 183 -11.05 8.70 -11.62
CA LEU A 183 -11.94 8.53 -10.47
C LEU A 183 -11.50 9.39 -9.28
N ASP A 184 -10.20 9.41 -8.97
CA ASP A 184 -9.63 10.29 -7.94
C ASP A 184 -9.93 11.76 -8.21
N SER A 185 -9.76 12.20 -9.47
CA SER A 185 -10.00 13.59 -9.86
C SER A 185 -11.43 14.06 -9.53
N LYS A 186 -12.42 13.16 -9.60
CA LYS A 186 -13.81 13.47 -9.24
C LYS A 186 -13.98 13.71 -7.74
N ILE A 187 -13.22 13.00 -6.91
CA ILE A 187 -13.25 13.18 -5.46
C ILE A 187 -12.58 14.52 -5.09
N TYR A 188 -11.38 14.78 -5.61
CA TYR A 188 -10.62 16.00 -5.32
C TYR A 188 -11.30 17.28 -5.84
N SER A 189 -11.77 17.28 -7.09
CA SER A 189 -12.37 18.47 -7.72
C SER A 189 -13.66 18.95 -7.06
N ASN A 190 -14.37 18.05 -6.36
CA ASN A 190 -15.62 18.38 -5.67
C ASN A 190 -15.41 18.86 -4.24
N GLY A 191 -14.15 19.01 -3.79
CA GLY A 191 -13.83 19.49 -2.44
C GLY A 191 -14.34 18.60 -1.32
N VAL A 192 -14.63 17.32 -1.61
CA VAL A 192 -15.11 16.33 -0.63
C VAL A 192 -14.06 16.05 0.44
N VAL A 193 -12.80 16.36 0.12
CA VAL A 193 -11.63 16.00 0.90
C VAL A 193 -10.56 17.07 0.78
N ASP A 194 -9.92 17.36 1.92
CA ASP A 194 -8.74 18.23 2.01
C ASP A 194 -7.51 17.37 2.33
N ILE A 195 -7.17 16.49 1.39
CA ILE A 195 -5.97 15.64 1.45
C ILE A 195 -5.04 16.09 0.33
N GLU A 196 -3.76 16.26 0.64
CA GLU A 196 -2.75 16.55 -0.36
C GLU A 196 -2.68 15.42 -1.41
N PHE A 197 -2.76 15.79 -2.69
CA PHE A 197 -2.56 14.85 -3.79
C PHE A 197 -1.08 14.47 -3.89
N LYS A 198 -0.74 13.24 -3.50
CA LYS A 198 0.62 12.69 -3.61
C LYS A 198 0.59 11.17 -3.71
N ASP A 199 1.68 10.61 -4.20
CA ASP A 199 1.91 9.17 -4.23
C ASP A 199 1.96 8.62 -2.80
N ARG A 200 1.03 7.73 -2.47
CA ARG A 200 0.98 7.00 -1.20
C ARG A 200 0.78 5.52 -1.45
N GLY A 201 1.47 4.71 -0.65
CA GLY A 201 1.17 3.29 -0.58
C GLY A 201 -0.02 3.01 0.33
N ILE A 202 -0.55 1.79 0.23
CA ILE A 202 -1.67 1.34 1.05
C ILE A 202 -1.38 1.46 2.56
N VAL A 203 -0.14 1.17 2.98
CA VAL A 203 0.27 1.27 4.40
C VAL A 203 0.27 2.72 4.84
N GLU A 204 0.84 3.61 4.02
CA GLU A 204 0.97 5.04 4.28
C GLU A 204 -0.40 5.70 4.45
N TYR A 205 -1.39 5.36 3.61
CA TYR A 205 -2.76 5.86 3.79
C TYR A 205 -3.36 5.51 5.15
N PHE A 206 -3.16 4.28 5.63
CA PHE A 206 -3.63 3.90 6.97
C PHE A 206 -2.84 4.60 8.08
N ILE A 207 -1.54 4.83 7.90
CA ILE A 207 -0.72 5.57 8.87
C ILE A 207 -1.17 7.03 8.95
N ASP A 208 -1.40 7.69 7.81
CA ASP A 208 -1.89 9.07 7.73
C ASP A 208 -3.30 9.22 8.34
N LEU A 209 -4.10 8.14 8.31
CA LEU A 209 -5.40 8.11 8.98
C LEU A 209 -5.28 7.98 10.51
N LEU A 210 -4.22 7.36 11.01
CA LEU A 210 -3.99 7.13 12.43
C LEU A 210 -3.17 8.23 13.11
N LEU A 211 -2.26 8.87 12.37
CA LEU A 211 -1.28 9.81 12.88
C LEU A 211 -1.06 10.96 11.89
N ASP A 212 -0.51 12.07 12.39
CA ASP A 212 0.11 13.07 11.53
C ASP A 212 1.39 12.47 10.90
N GLU A 213 1.63 12.74 9.63
CA GLU A 213 2.75 12.23 8.84
C GLU A 213 4.10 12.57 9.47
N ASN A 214 4.30 13.82 9.91
CA ASN A 214 5.56 14.23 10.53
C ASN A 214 5.75 13.53 11.88
N VAL A 215 4.67 13.38 12.66
CA VAL A 215 4.70 12.62 13.92
C VAL A 215 5.04 11.16 13.65
N ALA A 216 4.36 10.50 12.71
CA ALA A 216 4.60 9.11 12.35
C ALA A 216 6.04 8.91 11.86
N TYR A 217 6.53 9.79 10.99
CA TYR A 217 7.89 9.72 10.49
C TYR A 217 8.94 9.93 11.60
N ASN A 218 8.74 10.90 12.49
CA ASN A 218 9.64 11.13 13.63
C ASN A 218 9.71 9.93 14.57
N ILE A 219 8.57 9.29 14.84
CA ILE A 219 8.52 8.04 15.61
C ILE A 219 9.30 6.95 14.88
N LYS A 220 9.06 6.75 13.58
CA LYS A 220 9.75 5.75 12.74
C LYS A 220 11.27 5.90 12.80
N ILE A 221 11.77 7.13 12.69
CA ILE A 221 13.21 7.42 12.86
C ILE A 221 13.69 7.05 14.27
N ARG A 222 12.94 7.41 15.31
CA ARG A 222 13.35 7.15 16.69
C ARG A 222 13.42 5.65 17.01
N VAL A 223 12.39 4.89 16.63
CA VAL A 223 12.35 3.42 16.85
C VAL A 223 13.33 2.65 15.97
N SER A 224 13.77 3.26 14.86
CA SER A 224 14.83 2.69 14.01
C SER A 224 16.20 2.81 14.67
N LYS A 225 16.45 3.92 15.39
CA LYS A 225 17.73 4.19 16.06
C LYS A 225 17.93 3.41 17.36
N ASP A 226 16.88 3.28 18.15
CA ASP A 226 16.98 2.81 19.53
C ASP A 226 16.12 1.55 19.71
N GLU A 227 16.82 0.42 19.86
CA GLU A 227 16.20 -0.89 20.06
C GLU A 227 15.49 -1.01 21.41
N HIS A 228 15.99 -0.36 22.47
CA HIS A 228 15.42 -0.45 23.81
C HIS A 228 14.02 0.16 23.89
N ILE A 229 13.79 1.25 23.16
CA ILE A 229 12.46 1.90 23.13
C ILE A 229 11.54 1.30 22.05
N ARG A 230 12.08 0.66 21.01
CA ARG A 230 11.34 0.26 19.80
C ARG A 230 10.07 -0.52 20.12
N PHE A 231 10.22 -1.61 20.88
CA PHE A 231 9.09 -2.48 21.24
C PHE A 231 8.09 -1.76 22.13
N ILE A 232 8.58 -0.99 23.11
CA ILE A 232 7.73 -0.25 24.05
C ILE A 232 6.91 0.80 23.30
N ALA A 233 7.54 1.57 22.41
CA ALA A 233 6.90 2.61 21.61
C ALA A 233 5.82 2.04 20.69
N ILE A 234 6.15 0.99 19.92
CA ILE A 234 5.20 0.35 18.99
C ILE A 234 4.00 -0.24 19.75
N ASN A 235 4.24 -0.91 20.88
CA ASN A 235 3.13 -1.47 21.67
C ASN A 235 2.23 -0.39 22.28
N ARG A 236 2.80 0.74 22.73
CA ARG A 236 2.01 1.90 23.18
C ARG A 236 1.17 2.47 22.04
N LEU A 237 1.76 2.64 20.85
CA LEU A 237 1.03 3.12 19.68
C LEU A 237 -0.14 2.21 19.32
N LYS A 238 0.08 0.90 19.28
CA LYS A 238 -0.99 -0.08 19.02
C LYS A 238 -2.13 0.06 20.02
N LYS A 239 -1.84 0.14 21.32
CA LYS A 239 -2.86 0.32 22.36
C LYS A 239 -3.63 1.64 22.25
N MET A 240 -2.97 2.70 21.78
CA MET A 240 -3.60 4.01 21.62
C MET A 240 -4.46 4.11 20.37
N LEU A 241 -3.98 3.55 19.26
CA LEU A 241 -4.52 3.78 17.92
C LEU A 241 -5.50 2.70 17.46
N ILE A 242 -5.35 1.47 17.97
CA ILE A 242 -6.22 0.34 17.62
C ILE A 242 -7.22 0.17 18.76
N ARG A 243 -8.42 0.71 18.58
CA ARG A 243 -9.59 0.49 19.44
C ARG A 243 -10.60 -0.37 18.68
#